data_AF-A0A1H2ZE80-F1
#
_entry.id   AF-A0A1H2ZE80-F1
#
_cell.length_a   1.000
_cell.length_b   1.000
_cell.length_c   1.000
_cell.angle_alpha   90.00
_cell.angle_beta   90.00
_cell.angle_gamma   90.00
#
_symmetry.space_group_name_H-M   'P 1'
#
loop_
_entity.id
_entity.type
_entity.pdbx_description
1 polymer ?
#
loop_
_entity_poly.entity_id
_entity_poly.type
_entity_poly.pdbx_seq_one_letter_code
_entity_poly.pdbx_strand_id
1 'polypeptide(L)'
;MLRTIPVVFVSLMFTGLAHANPGQPDFMPALWGDGDLWGTKGTTTLPAPTPQNLQSFDPLYVVTNSNAPEGQLPVAEAAPGNQAYNGGRWFTHTVEWTADGFMHHGIVPVLTSYEELQYHQALGHLVVTPGSFPDGPPVYFQCPLLPVK
;
A
#
# COMPACT_ATOMS: atom_id res chain seq x y z
N MET A 1 -10.27 26.85 -65.37
CA MET A 1 -10.60 27.32 -64.00
C MET A 1 -11.05 26.11 -63.20
N LEU A 2 -10.19 25.59 -62.32
CA LEU A 2 -10.47 24.40 -61.50
C LEU A 2 -10.86 24.87 -60.10
N ARG A 3 -12.09 24.57 -59.66
CA ARG A 3 -12.59 24.93 -58.33
C ARG A 3 -12.23 23.82 -57.32
N THR A 4 -11.38 24.14 -56.36
CA THR A 4 -11.10 23.29 -55.19
C THR A 4 -12.25 23.37 -54.18
N ILE A 5 -12.83 22.22 -53.84
CA ILE A 5 -13.83 22.05 -52.78
C ILE A 5 -13.08 21.65 -51.50
N PRO A 6 -13.25 22.32 -50.35
CA PRO A 6 -12.64 21.88 -49.10
C PRO A 6 -13.49 20.76 -48.47
N VAL A 7 -12.85 19.62 -48.20
CA VAL A 7 -13.43 18.54 -47.39
C VAL A 7 -13.22 18.91 -45.92
N VAL A 8 -14.31 19.14 -45.20
CA VAL A 8 -14.30 19.37 -43.75
C VAL A 8 -14.29 18.01 -43.04
N PHE A 9 -13.18 17.67 -42.40
CA PHE A 9 -13.08 16.53 -41.49
C PHE A 9 -13.73 16.91 -40.15
N VAL A 10 -14.91 16.36 -39.86
CA VAL A 10 -15.56 16.48 -38.56
C VAL A 10 -15.08 15.31 -37.69
N SER A 11 -14.14 15.58 -36.77
CA SER A 11 -13.79 14.62 -35.72
C SER A 11 -14.88 14.60 -34.65
N LEU A 12 -15.68 13.54 -34.65
CA LEU A 12 -16.66 13.27 -33.60
C LEU A 12 -15.93 12.68 -32.38
N MET A 13 -15.64 13.52 -31.39
CA MET A 13 -15.11 13.09 -30.09
C MET A 13 -16.23 12.37 -29.32
N PHE A 14 -16.20 11.04 -29.30
CA PHE A 14 -17.03 10.25 -28.38
C PHE A 14 -16.51 10.47 -26.95
N THR A 15 -17.15 11.35 -26.20
CA THR A 15 -16.98 11.42 -24.75
C THR A 15 -17.68 10.21 -24.15
N GLY A 16 -16.94 9.12 -23.96
CA GLY A 16 -17.41 7.98 -23.19
C GLY A 16 -17.72 8.44 -21.77
N LEU A 17 -18.96 8.21 -21.32
CA LEU A 17 -19.36 8.44 -19.94
C LEU A 17 -18.59 7.44 -19.06
N ALA A 18 -17.55 7.93 -18.37
CA ALA A 18 -16.90 7.18 -17.30
C ALA A 18 -17.91 7.03 -16.15
N HIS A 19 -18.48 5.84 -16.03
CA HIS A 19 -19.33 5.51 -14.89
C HIS A 19 -18.43 5.03 -13.76
N ALA A 20 -18.31 5.84 -12.70
CA ALA A 20 -17.69 5.40 -11.47
C ALA A 20 -18.60 4.35 -10.80
N ASN A 21 -18.03 3.19 -10.43
CA ASN A 21 -18.78 2.17 -9.69
C ASN A 21 -19.28 2.75 -8.35
N PRO A 22 -20.56 2.57 -7.97
CA PRO A 22 -21.05 2.94 -6.65
C PRO A 22 -20.32 2.13 -5.56
N GLY A 23 -19.78 2.79 -4.53
CA GLY A 23 -19.18 2.13 -3.35
C GLY A 23 -17.68 2.34 -3.09
N GLN A 24 -16.98 3.25 -3.79
CA GLN A 24 -15.55 3.52 -3.49
C GLN A 24 -15.33 4.91 -2.87
N PRO A 25 -15.05 4.94 -1.56
CA PRO A 25 -13.89 5.65 -1.04
C PRO A 25 -13.18 4.84 0.06
N ASP A 26 -11.90 5.09 0.34
CA ASP A 26 -11.45 4.96 1.72
C ASP A 26 -10.39 6.04 2.05
N PHE A 27 -10.53 6.59 3.26
CA PHE A 27 -9.81 7.74 3.81
C PHE A 27 -9.84 7.71 5.35
N MET A 28 -9.91 6.54 5.99
CA MET A 28 -9.56 6.36 7.41
C MET A 28 -8.03 6.27 7.59
N PRO A 29 -7.45 6.45 8.80
CA PRO A 29 -6.05 6.12 9.04
C PRO A 29 -5.86 4.65 8.70
N ALA A 30 -5.21 4.40 7.57
CA ALA A 30 -5.24 3.10 6.94
C ALA A 30 -3.90 2.40 7.08
N LEU A 31 -2.80 3.16 7.08
CA LEU A 31 -1.46 2.66 7.34
C LEU A 31 -0.50 3.77 7.73
N TRP A 32 0.62 3.37 8.32
CA TRP A 32 1.79 4.19 8.55
C TRP A 32 2.76 4.10 7.37
N GLY A 33 3.42 5.21 7.03
CA GLY A 33 4.49 5.22 6.03
C GLY A 33 5.43 6.39 6.26
N ASP A 34 6.72 6.10 6.36
CA ASP A 34 7.77 7.10 6.64
C ASP A 34 7.49 7.96 7.90
N GLY A 35 6.82 7.39 8.91
CA GLY A 35 6.47 8.08 10.16
C GLY A 35 5.16 8.88 10.13
N ASP A 36 4.52 9.00 8.97
CA ASP A 36 3.26 9.73 8.79
C ASP A 36 2.06 8.78 8.60
N LEU A 37 0.88 9.24 9.00
CA LEU A 37 -0.38 8.55 8.72
C LEU A 37 -0.85 8.84 7.30
N TRP A 38 -1.26 7.78 6.60
CA TRP A 38 -1.82 7.87 5.25
C TRP A 38 -3.21 7.27 5.18
N GLY A 39 -4.08 7.94 4.42
CA GLY A 39 -5.32 7.36 3.95
C GLY A 39 -5.06 6.49 2.71
N THR A 40 -5.86 5.46 2.50
CA THR A 40 -5.69 4.55 1.35
C THR A 40 -6.95 4.46 0.54
N LYS A 41 -6.87 4.49 -0.79
CA LYS A 41 -8.04 4.25 -1.66
C LYS A 41 -7.94 2.91 -2.36
N GLY A 42 -8.71 1.92 -1.91
CA GLY A 42 -8.72 0.57 -2.48
C GLY A 42 -9.04 0.60 -3.98
N THR A 43 -8.15 0.08 -4.83
CA THR A 43 -8.39 0.03 -6.28
C THR A 43 -8.70 -1.38 -6.76
N THR A 44 -7.75 -2.32 -6.65
CA THR A 44 -7.89 -3.67 -7.23
C THR A 44 -6.88 -4.68 -6.67
N THR A 45 -7.16 -5.97 -6.81
CA THR A 45 -6.16 -7.03 -6.63
C THR A 45 -5.27 -7.14 -7.86
N LEU A 46 -4.01 -7.50 -7.67
CA LEU A 46 -3.04 -7.64 -8.75
C LEU A 46 -2.62 -9.11 -8.92
N PRO A 47 -2.26 -9.54 -10.14
CA PRO A 47 -1.61 -10.83 -10.30
C PRO A 47 -0.25 -10.83 -9.59
N ALA A 48 0.23 -12.01 -9.22
CA ALA A 48 1.57 -12.16 -8.68
C ALA A 48 2.62 -11.61 -9.67
N PRO A 49 3.66 -10.90 -9.18
CA PRO A 49 4.73 -10.39 -10.03
C PRO A 49 5.56 -11.53 -10.63
N THR A 50 6.19 -11.24 -11.76
CA THR A 50 7.31 -12.01 -12.28
C THR A 50 8.62 -11.49 -11.68
N PRO A 51 9.74 -12.23 -11.79
CA PRO A 51 11.04 -11.72 -11.36
C PRO A 51 11.45 -10.38 -12.01
N GLN A 52 10.90 -10.05 -13.18
CA GLN A 52 11.21 -8.83 -13.92
C GLN A 52 10.42 -7.60 -13.46
N ASN A 53 9.34 -7.79 -12.68
CA ASN A 53 8.52 -6.70 -12.19
C ASN A 53 8.28 -6.75 -10.67
N LEU A 54 8.96 -7.62 -9.93
CA LEU A 54 8.84 -7.67 -8.47
C LEU A 54 9.18 -6.31 -7.82
N GLN A 55 10.19 -5.61 -8.34
CA GLN A 55 10.63 -4.29 -7.88
C GLN A 55 9.59 -3.16 -8.06
N SER A 56 8.49 -3.45 -8.74
CA SER A 56 7.41 -2.48 -8.95
C SER A 56 6.29 -2.60 -7.91
N PHE A 57 6.55 -3.38 -6.86
CA PHE A 57 5.72 -3.53 -5.68
C PHE A 57 6.51 -3.14 -4.44
N ASP A 58 5.89 -2.39 -3.55
CA ASP A 58 6.40 -2.07 -2.22
C ASP A 58 5.90 -3.12 -1.22
N PRO A 59 6.73 -3.59 -0.28
CA PRO A 59 6.27 -4.33 0.88
C PRO A 59 5.25 -3.52 1.70
N LEU A 60 4.17 -4.19 2.08
CA LEU A 60 3.23 -3.71 3.09
C LEU A 60 3.23 -4.68 4.27
N TYR A 61 3.65 -4.19 5.44
CA TYR A 61 3.82 -4.99 6.63
C TYR A 61 2.58 -4.93 7.51
N VAL A 62 1.96 -6.08 7.77
CA VAL A 62 0.75 -6.18 8.59
C VAL A 62 1.06 -6.97 9.86
N VAL A 63 1.03 -6.27 11.00
CA VAL A 63 1.30 -6.88 12.30
C VAL A 63 0.03 -7.54 12.83
N THR A 64 0.11 -8.82 13.20
CA THR A 64 -1.07 -9.61 13.58
C THR A 64 -1.24 -9.83 15.08
N ASN A 65 -0.18 -9.58 15.87
CA ASN A 65 -0.16 -9.95 17.29
C ASN A 65 0.23 -8.80 18.24
N SER A 66 0.19 -7.53 17.79
CA SER A 66 0.52 -6.38 18.65
C SER A 66 -0.39 -6.32 19.89
N ASN A 67 0.22 -6.02 21.04
CA ASN A 67 -0.50 -5.75 22.30
C ASN A 67 -0.53 -4.26 22.66
N ALA A 68 -0.14 -3.37 21.73
CA ALA A 68 -0.25 -1.93 21.91
C ALA A 68 -1.74 -1.55 22.07
N PRO A 69 -2.12 -0.74 23.09
CA PRO A 69 -3.52 -0.45 23.38
C PRO A 69 -4.21 0.35 22.27
N GLU A 70 -3.45 1.10 21.47
CA GLU A 70 -3.94 1.86 20.32
C GLU A 70 -4.14 0.99 19.07
N GLY A 71 -3.74 -0.29 19.14
CA GLY A 71 -3.64 -1.17 17.99
C GLY A 71 -2.40 -0.91 17.14
N GLN A 72 -2.32 -1.59 16.01
CA GLN A 72 -1.24 -1.44 15.04
C GLN A 72 -1.84 -1.40 13.64
N LEU A 73 -1.64 -0.29 12.95
CA LEU A 73 -1.96 -0.20 11.53
C LEU A 73 -0.86 -0.88 10.70
N PRO A 74 -1.14 -1.32 9.47
CA PRO A 74 -0.10 -1.72 8.54
C PRO A 74 0.98 -0.63 8.37
N VAL A 75 2.19 -1.04 8.01
CA VAL A 75 3.33 -0.13 7.78
C VAL A 75 3.83 -0.34 6.36
N ALA A 76 3.92 0.72 5.57
CA ALA A 76 4.46 0.70 4.22
C ALA A 76 5.99 0.83 4.23
N GLU A 77 6.66 0.15 3.29
CA GLU A 77 8.10 0.35 3.04
C GLU A 77 8.43 1.79 2.63
N ALA A 78 7.56 2.38 1.80
CA ALA A 78 7.72 3.73 1.27
C ALA A 78 6.36 4.42 1.12
N ALA A 79 6.35 5.74 1.23
CA ALA A 79 5.15 6.57 1.06
C ALA A 79 5.36 7.72 0.04
N PRO A 80 4.31 8.45 -0.38
CA PRO A 80 4.46 9.56 -1.31
C PRO A 80 5.48 10.60 -0.85
N GLY A 81 6.42 10.95 -1.73
CA GLY A 81 7.59 11.79 -1.43
C GLY A 81 8.89 10.99 -1.36
N ASN A 82 8.81 9.70 -1.05
CA ASN A 82 9.91 8.76 -1.16
C ASN A 82 10.11 8.32 -2.63
N GLN A 83 11.35 8.37 -3.13
CA GLN A 83 11.67 8.02 -4.52
C GLN A 83 11.46 6.53 -4.84
N ALA A 84 11.48 5.67 -3.82
CA ALA A 84 11.24 4.25 -3.96
C ALA A 84 9.74 3.90 -4.05
N TYR A 85 8.84 4.84 -3.73
CA TYR A 85 7.41 4.57 -3.67
C TYR A 85 6.82 4.19 -5.05
N ASN A 86 6.26 2.99 -5.16
CA ASN A 86 5.71 2.42 -6.38
C ASN A 86 4.20 2.67 -6.56
N GLY A 87 3.69 3.78 -6.02
CA GLY A 87 2.31 4.21 -6.24
C GLY A 87 1.27 3.37 -5.52
N GLY A 88 1.67 2.68 -4.44
CA GLY A 88 0.79 1.85 -3.63
C GLY A 88 0.45 0.52 -4.29
N ARG A 89 1.39 -0.05 -5.05
CA ARG A 89 1.32 -1.43 -5.49
C ARG A 89 1.97 -2.27 -4.41
N TRP A 90 1.18 -3.03 -3.69
CA TRP A 90 1.59 -3.66 -2.43
C TRP A 90 1.88 -5.13 -2.62
N PHE A 91 2.94 -5.59 -1.96
CA PHE A 91 3.18 -6.98 -1.62
C PHE A 91 3.06 -7.14 -0.10
N THR A 92 1.97 -7.76 0.35
CA THR A 92 1.71 -8.00 1.77
C THR A 92 2.77 -8.91 2.40
N HIS A 93 3.25 -8.51 3.57
CA HIS A 93 4.10 -9.28 4.46
C HIS A 93 3.43 -9.34 5.83
N THR A 94 3.33 -10.54 6.39
CA THR A 94 2.82 -10.76 7.74
C THR A 94 3.94 -10.55 8.73
N VAL A 95 3.68 -9.78 9.79
CA VAL A 95 4.67 -9.46 10.83
C VAL A 95 4.15 -9.90 12.19
N GLU A 96 5.03 -10.54 12.96
CA GLU A 96 4.73 -10.97 14.32
C GLU A 96 5.84 -10.54 15.27
N TRP A 97 5.45 -9.96 16.40
CA TRP A 97 6.33 -9.78 17.54
C TRP A 97 6.72 -11.14 18.12
N THR A 98 8.02 -11.32 18.39
CA THR A 98 8.56 -12.51 19.01
C THR A 98 8.37 -12.49 20.52
N ALA A 99 8.56 -13.64 21.17
CA ALA A 99 8.58 -13.71 22.63
C ALA A 99 9.64 -12.78 23.23
N ASP A 100 10.82 -12.66 22.59
CA ASP A 100 11.88 -11.76 23.03
C ASP A 100 11.47 -10.29 22.92
N GLY A 101 10.78 -9.92 21.83
CA GLY A 101 10.19 -8.60 21.66
C GLY A 101 9.20 -8.26 22.79
N PHE A 102 8.29 -9.16 23.12
CA PHE A 102 7.37 -8.97 24.24
C PHE A 102 8.07 -8.93 25.60
N MET A 103 9.09 -9.76 25.83
CA MET A 103 9.85 -9.72 27.09
C MET A 103 10.63 -8.41 27.25
N HIS A 104 11.15 -7.85 26.16
CA HIS A 104 11.90 -6.61 26.18
C HIS A 104 10.99 -5.40 26.45
N HIS A 105 9.84 -5.32 25.79
CA HIS A 105 8.98 -4.13 25.85
C HIS A 105 7.84 -4.24 26.88
N GLY A 106 7.38 -5.46 27.20
CA GLY A 106 6.12 -5.71 27.89
C GLY A 106 4.93 -5.36 26.98
N ILE A 107 4.69 -4.07 26.79
CA ILE A 107 3.78 -3.54 25.76
C ILE A 107 4.64 -3.05 24.60
N VAL A 108 4.44 -3.64 23.42
CA VAL A 108 5.25 -3.33 22.23
C VAL A 108 4.93 -1.94 21.68
N PRO A 109 5.92 -1.23 21.10
CA PRO A 109 5.67 0.07 20.48
C PRO A 109 4.77 -0.06 19.24
N VAL A 110 4.07 1.02 18.91
CA VAL A 110 3.44 1.17 17.59
C VAL A 110 4.53 1.47 16.58
N LEU A 111 4.65 0.65 15.54
CA LEU A 111 5.59 0.82 14.45
C LEU A 111 4.98 1.73 13.38
N THR A 112 5.74 2.73 12.95
CA THR A 112 5.28 3.82 12.09
C THR A 112 6.12 4.00 10.81
N SER A 113 7.25 3.30 10.72
CA SER A 113 8.14 3.37 9.57
C SER A 113 8.83 2.06 9.27
N TYR A 114 9.32 1.93 8.03
CA TYR A 114 10.13 0.78 7.63
C TYR A 114 11.45 0.70 8.40
N GLU A 115 12.02 1.84 8.79
CA GLU A 115 13.24 1.89 9.61
C GLU A 115 13.03 1.23 10.99
N GLU A 116 11.89 1.50 11.64
CA GLU A 116 11.55 0.87 12.93
C GLU A 116 11.34 -0.64 12.79
N LEU A 117 10.67 -1.07 11.71
CA LEU A 117 10.54 -2.50 11.39
C LEU A 117 11.90 -3.18 11.23
N GLN A 118 12.79 -2.59 10.43
CA GLN A 118 14.14 -3.13 10.25
C GLN A 118 14.93 -3.16 11.54
N TYR A 119 14.84 -2.11 12.37
CA TYR A 119 15.48 -2.06 13.66
C TYR A 119 15.03 -3.21 14.57
N HIS A 120 13.72 -3.39 14.72
CA HIS A 120 13.18 -4.45 15.57
C HIS A 120 13.41 -5.85 15.00
N GLN A 121 13.37 -6.01 13.67
CA GLN A 121 13.72 -7.27 13.03
C GLN A 121 15.21 -7.62 13.26
N ALA A 122 16.12 -6.65 13.14
CA ALA A 122 17.55 -6.85 13.37
C ALA A 122 17.89 -7.24 14.83
N LEU A 123 17.06 -6.81 15.79
CA LEU A 123 17.14 -7.23 17.19
C LEU A 123 16.51 -8.60 17.47
N GLY A 124 15.88 -9.24 16.48
CA GLY A 124 15.13 -10.49 16.68
C GLY A 124 13.78 -10.28 17.38
N HIS A 125 13.30 -9.04 17.51
CA HIS A 125 12.01 -8.75 18.12
C HIS A 125 10.83 -9.01 17.17
N LEU A 126 11.09 -9.09 15.86
CA LEU A 126 10.07 -9.34 14.83
C LEU A 126 10.46 -10.54 13.96
N VAL A 127 9.44 -11.29 13.54
CA VAL A 127 9.51 -12.20 12.40
C VAL A 127 8.65 -11.62 11.29
N VAL A 128 9.22 -11.57 10.08
CA VAL A 128 8.55 -11.08 8.87
C VAL A 128 8.44 -12.23 7.88
N THR A 129 7.21 -12.55 7.48
CA THR A 129 6.92 -13.64 6.53
C THR A 129 6.28 -13.04 5.27
N PRO A 130 6.86 -13.25 4.08
CA PRO A 130 6.24 -12.82 2.83
C PRO A 130 4.88 -13.49 2.62
N GLY A 131 3.88 -12.72 2.22
CA GLY A 131 2.51 -13.19 2.06
C GLY A 131 1.55 -12.68 3.13
N SER A 132 0.28 -12.96 2.89
CA SER A 132 -0.82 -12.59 3.79
C SER A 132 -1.24 -13.78 4.66
N PHE A 133 -2.02 -13.51 5.69
CA PHE A 133 -2.61 -14.47 6.62
C PHE A 133 -4.10 -14.69 6.31
N PRO A 134 -4.74 -15.73 6.88
CA PRO A 134 -6.19 -15.93 6.72
C PRO A 134 -6.97 -14.67 7.11
N ASP A 135 -7.91 -14.25 6.26
CA ASP A 135 -8.71 -13.02 6.41
C ASP A 135 -7.91 -11.70 6.37
N GLY A 136 -6.61 -11.74 6.05
CA GLY A 136 -5.79 -10.56 5.81
C GLY A 136 -6.02 -9.92 4.44
N PRO A 137 -5.30 -8.83 4.10
CA PRO A 137 -5.39 -8.22 2.78
C PRO A 137 -4.90 -9.16 1.68
N PRO A 138 -5.23 -8.92 0.40
CA PRO A 138 -4.67 -9.71 -0.70
C PRO A 138 -3.14 -9.71 -0.67
N VAL A 139 -2.51 -10.78 -1.17
CA VAL A 139 -1.03 -10.85 -1.22
C VAL A 139 -0.47 -9.75 -2.13
N TYR A 140 -1.11 -9.53 -3.27
CA TYR A 140 -0.75 -8.48 -4.22
C TYR A 140 -1.98 -7.66 -4.57
N PHE A 141 -1.90 -6.34 -4.40
CA PHE A 141 -2.99 -5.43 -4.69
C PHE A 141 -2.48 -4.02 -4.91
N GLN A 142 -3.36 -3.14 -5.37
CA GLN A 142 -3.06 -1.73 -5.51
C GLN A 142 -4.01 -0.90 -4.64
N CYS A 143 -3.43 0.04 -3.92
CA CYS A 143 -4.11 0.95 -3.02
C CYS A 143 -3.23 2.20 -2.80
N PRO A 144 -3.34 3.25 -3.64
CA PRO A 144 -2.52 4.46 -3.51
C PRO A 144 -2.73 5.17 -2.18
N LEU A 145 -1.67 5.83 -1.70
CA LEU A 145 -1.66 6.60 -0.48
C LEU A 145 -2.04 8.06 -0.74
N LEU A 146 -2.85 8.60 0.16
CA LEU A 146 -3.38 9.96 0.12
C LEU A 146 -3.18 10.61 1.50
N PRO A 147 -2.82 11.90 1.56
CA PRO A 147 -2.67 12.59 2.84
C PRO A 147 -3.97 12.49 3.66
N VAL A 148 -3.84 12.17 4.95
CA VAL A 148 -4.95 12.33 5.90
C VAL A 148 -5.22 13.83 6.08
N LYS A 149 -6.50 14.22 6.17
CA LYS A 149 -6.92 15.61 6.39
C LYS A 149 -7.24 15.86 7.85
#